data_AF-A0ABD5XLQ8-F1
#
_entry.id   AF-A0ABD5XLQ8-F1
#
_cell.length_a   1.000
_cell.length_b   1.000
_cell.length_c   1.000
_cell.angle_alpha   90.00
_cell.angle_beta   90.00
_cell.angle_gamma   90.00
#
_symmetry.space_group_name_H-M   'P 1'
#
loop_
_entity.id
_entity.type
_entity.pdbx_description
1 polymer ?
#
loop_
_entity_poly.entity_id
_entity_poly.type
_entity_poly.pdbx_seq_one_letter_code
_entity_poly.pdbx_strand_id
1 'polypeptide(L)' 'MLRRPHDCDRCGTTIAPGDEYAAVDGIAPDGELRALLCVECAAALSRFLDGA' A
#
# COMPACT_ATOMS: atom_id res chain seq x y z
N MET A 1 -10.86 7.93 -1.75
CA MET A 1 -11.25 7.78 -0.33
C MET A 1 -11.94 6.45 -0.15
N LEU A 2 -11.47 5.65 0.81
CA LEU A 2 -12.01 4.33 1.12
C LEU A 2 -13.45 4.44 1.62
N ARG A 3 -14.31 3.49 1.22
CA ARG A 3 -15.70 3.41 1.68
C ARG A 3 -15.90 2.42 2.84
N ARG A 4 -14.93 1.55 3.07
CA ARG A 4 -14.90 0.51 4.11
C ARG A 4 -13.46 0.37 4.62
N PRO A 5 -13.23 -0.20 5.81
CA PRO A 5 -11.90 -0.56 6.25
C PRO A 5 -11.25 -1.60 5.34
N HIS A 6 -9.93 -1.52 5.19
CA HIS A 6 -9.12 -2.49 4.46
C HIS A 6 -7.86 -2.80 5.25
N ASP A 7 -7.32 -4.00 5.15
CA ASP A 7 -6.05 -4.33 5.77
C ASP A 7 -4.90 -4.02 4.81
N CYS A 8 -3.80 -3.50 5.34
CA CYS A 8 -2.58 -3.31 4.59
C CYS A 8 -2.07 -4.67 4.08
N ASP A 9 -1.89 -4.79 2.76
CA ASP A 9 -1.50 -6.07 2.14
C ASP A 9 -0.12 -6.57 2.62
N ARG A 10 0.72 -5.68 3.16
CA ARG A 10 2.07 -6.01 3.61
C ARG A 10 2.15 -6.43 5.08
N CYS A 11 1.44 -5.75 5.98
CA CYS A 11 1.58 -5.94 7.43
C CYS A 11 0.28 -6.31 8.16
N GLY A 12 -0.86 -6.28 7.47
CA GLY A 12 -2.17 -6.59 8.04
C GLY A 12 -2.78 -5.49 8.90
N THR A 13 -2.13 -4.34 9.07
CA THR A 13 -2.71 -3.20 9.81
C THR A 13 -3.96 -2.68 9.10
N THR A 14 -5.06 -2.55 9.82
CA THR A 14 -6.31 -1.99 9.30
C THR A 14 -6.17 -0.49 9.01
N ILE A 15 -6.59 -0.10 7.81
CA ILE A 15 -6.70 1.26 7.27
C ILE A 15 -8.19 1.62 7.29
N ALA A 16 -8.55 2.60 8.12
CA ALA A 16 -9.93 3.05 8.25
C ALA A 16 -10.30 4.10 7.19
N PRO A 17 -11.61 4.29 6.90
CA PRO A 17 -12.06 5.41 6.08
C PRO A 17 -11.62 6.76 6.66
N GLY A 18 -10.88 7.54 5.87
CA GLY A 18 -10.32 8.83 6.29
C GLY A 18 -8.83 8.79 6.60
N ASP A 19 -8.26 7.61 6.80
CA ASP A 19 -6.82 7.44 6.95
C ASP A 19 -6.11 7.70 5.62
N GLU A 20 -4.88 8.19 5.72
CA GLU A 20 -3.96 8.24 4.59
C GLU A 20 -3.45 6.84 4.26
N TYR A 21 -3.25 6.58 2.97
CA TYR A 21 -2.78 5.29 2.47
C TYR A 21 -2.12 5.47 1.10
N ALA A 22 -1.36 4.46 0.68
CA ALA A 22 -0.89 4.34 -0.69
C ALA A 22 -1.65 3.22 -1.41
N ALA A 23 -2.10 3.51 -2.63
CA ALA A 23 -2.58 2.50 -3.57
C ALA A 23 -1.50 2.31 -4.63
N VAL A 24 -1.00 1.09 -4.72
CA VAL A 24 -0.02 0.67 -5.74
C VAL A 24 -0.78 -0.08 -6.82
N ASP A 25 -0.62 0.38 -8.07
CA ASP A 25 -1.13 -0.29 -9.26
C ASP A 25 0.02 -0.36 -10.27
N GLY A 26 0.36 -1.56 -10.73
CA GLY A 26 1.51 -1.77 -11.60
C GLY A 26 1.48 -3.13 -12.29
N ILE A 27 2.45 -3.32 -13.19
CA ILE A 27 2.65 -4.58 -13.91
C ILE A 27 3.91 -5.24 -13.38
N ALA A 28 3.76 -6.43 -12.82
CA ALA A 28 4.82 -7.31 -12.36
C ALA A 28 5.01 -8.49 -13.35
N PRO A 29 6.14 -9.22 -13.28
CA PRO A 29 6.40 -10.35 -14.18
C PRO A 29 5.33 -11.46 -14.13
N ASP A 30 4.62 -11.58 -13.01
CA ASP A 30 3.55 -12.54 -12.76
C ASP A 30 2.13 -12.00 -13.06
N GLY A 31 2.00 -10.72 -13.44
CA GLY A 31 0.73 -10.12 -13.83
C GLY A 31 0.52 -8.72 -13.26
N GLU A 32 -0.75 -8.33 -13.10
CA GLU A 32 -1.10 -7.06 -12.48
C GLU A 32 -0.90 -7.11 -10.96
N LEU A 33 -0.15 -6.15 -10.42
CA LEU A 33 0.01 -5.93 -8.99
C LEU A 33 -0.92 -4.79 -8.56
N ARG A 34 -1.87 -5.11 -7.69
CA ARG A 34 -2.70 -4.12 -7.01
C ARG A 34 -2.58 -4.32 -5.51
N ALA A 35 -2.09 -3.31 -4.81
CA ALA A 35 -1.89 -3.38 -3.36
C ALA A 35 -2.30 -2.09 -2.64
N LEU A 36 -2.87 -2.24 -1.46
CA LEU A 36 -3.19 -1.16 -0.51
C LEU A 36 -2.22 -1.23 0.66
N LEU A 37 -1.46 -0.14 0.87
CA LEU A 37 -0.44 -0.06 1.91
C LEU A 37 -0.77 1.06 2.91
N CYS A 38 -0.57 0.78 4.20
CA CYS A 38 -0.56 1.82 5.22
C CYS A 38 0.63 2.78 5.02
N VAL A 39 0.56 3.97 5.63
CA VAL A 39 1.59 5.02 5.48
C VAL A 39 3.01 4.54 5.81
N GLU A 40 3.17 3.67 6.82
CA GLU A 40 4.49 3.15 7.22
C GLU A 40 5.08 2.22 6.16
N CYS A 41 4.26 1.28 5.64
CA CYS A 41 4.68 0.36 4.59
C CYS A 41 4.92 1.10 3.27
N ALA A 42 4.11 2.11 2.97
CA ALA A 42 4.31 2.98 1.81
C ALA A 42 5.65 3.75 1.90
N ALA A 43 5.97 4.31 3.06
CA ALA A 43 7.24 5.00 3.28
C ALA A 43 8.43 4.05 3.19
N ALA A 44 8.31 2.82 3.71
CA ALA A 44 9.34 1.80 3.56
C ALA A 44 9.56 1.41 2.09
N LEU A 45 8.49 1.25 1.31
CA LEU A 45 8.58 0.99 -0.12
C LEU A 45 9.25 2.14 -0.88
N SER A 46 8.89 3.39 -0.58
CA SER A 46 9.55 4.57 -1.19
C SER A 46 11.05 4.55 -0.97
N ARG A 47 11.51 4.37 0.29
CA ARG A 47 12.94 4.30 0.60
C ARG A 47 13.66 3.19 -0.17
N PHE A 48 13.04 2.02 -0.24
CA PHE A 48 13.58 0.90 -1.01
C PHE A 48 13.74 1.25 -2.51
N LEU A 49 12.72 1.88 -3.11
CA LEU A 49 12.76 2.29 -4.52
C LEU A 49 13.75 3.43 -4.78
N ASP A 50 13.92 4.33 -3.82
CA ASP A 50 14.89 5.43 -3.88
C ASP A 50 16.34 4.94 -3.68
N GLY A 51 16.54 3.65 -3.33
CA GLY A 51 17.85 3.05 -3.10
C GLY A 51 18.51 3.49 -1.79
N ALA A 52 17.71 3.90 -0.80
CA ALA A 52 18.13 4.44 0.49
C ALA A 52 18.09 3.40 1.63
#